data_AF-A0A7V8WVD9-F1
#
_entry.id   AF-A0A7V8WVD9-F1
#
_cell.length_a   1.000
_cell.length_b   1.000
_cell.length_c   1.000
_cell.angle_alpha   90.00
_cell.angle_beta   90.00
_cell.angle_gamma   90.00
#
_symmetry.space_group_name_H-M   'P 1'
#
loop_
_entity.id
_entity.type
_entity.pdbx_description
1 polymer ?
#
loop_
_entity_poly.entity_id
_entity_poly.type
_entity_poly.pdbx_seq_one_letter_code
_entity_poly.pdbx_strand_id
1 'polypeptide(L)'
;MNKLKKYGKVILFDTLAGLCFIGVALFGWLPGPGGIPLLILGLSLLAVNHDWAERWMETVKYKGTTLKKYLFPSSPWVRLFYDFGSVVIILGGIYVLLNSDKRLLSAVGTIMITFGLVIFLFNRDRFDKIAALFKSKSKP
;
A
#
# COMPACT_ATOMS: atom_id res chain seq x y z
N MET A 1 -35.85 1.51 5.98
CA MET A 1 -34.90 0.99 4.97
C MET A 1 -35.16 -0.50 4.78
N ASN A 2 -35.59 -0.95 3.59
CA ASN A 2 -36.00 -2.34 3.35
C ASN A 2 -34.91 -3.33 3.81
N LYS A 3 -35.29 -4.32 4.63
CA LYS A 3 -34.38 -5.36 5.16
C LYS A 3 -33.54 -5.98 4.03
N LEU A 4 -34.12 -6.18 2.86
CA LEU A 4 -33.46 -6.65 1.64
C LEU A 4 -32.24 -5.79 1.23
N LYS A 5 -32.38 -4.45 1.26
CA LYS A 5 -31.27 -3.52 0.96
C LYS A 5 -30.17 -3.58 2.01
N LYS A 6 -30.53 -3.81 3.28
CA LYS A 6 -29.56 -3.97 4.37
C LYS A 6 -28.72 -5.24 4.18
N TYR A 7 -29.37 -6.39 3.99
CA TYR A 7 -28.67 -7.66 3.80
C TYR A 7 -27.87 -7.70 2.49
N GLY A 8 -28.39 -7.12 1.40
CA GLY A 8 -27.66 -7.01 0.15
C GLY A 8 -26.37 -6.21 0.28
N LYS A 9 -26.39 -5.12 1.06
CA LYS A 9 -25.17 -4.35 1.37
C LYS A 9 -24.16 -5.20 2.14
N VAL A 10 -24.59 -5.93 3.17
CA VAL A 10 -23.68 -6.79 3.95
C VAL A 10 -23.01 -7.83 3.05
N ILE A 11 -23.78 -8.56 2.25
CA ILE A 11 -23.25 -9.60 1.35
C ILE A 11 -22.26 -9.01 0.35
N LEU A 12 -22.55 -7.83 -0.21
CA LEU A 12 -21.66 -7.18 -1.17
C LEU A 12 -20.30 -6.83 -0.54
N PHE A 13 -20.30 -6.16 0.61
CA PHE A 13 -19.07 -5.76 1.29
C PHE A 13 -18.24 -6.98 1.74
N ASP A 14 -18.91 -8.02 2.27
CA ASP A 14 -18.25 -9.25 2.70
C ASP A 14 -17.66 -10.02 1.50
N THR A 15 -18.37 -10.05 0.36
CA THR A 15 -17.86 -10.67 -0.88
C THR A 15 -16.64 -9.93 -1.41
N LEU A 16 -16.68 -8.60 -1.46
CA LEU A 16 -15.55 -7.78 -1.90
C LEU A 16 -14.34 -7.94 -0.96
N ALA A 17 -14.57 -8.04 0.35
CA ALA A 17 -13.52 -8.32 1.31
C ALA A 17 -12.91 -9.71 1.11
N GLY A 18 -13.74 -10.73 0.85
CA GLY A 18 -13.28 -12.08 0.51
C GLY A 18 -12.39 -12.09 -0.74
N LEU A 19 -12.77 -11.35 -1.80
CA LEU A 19 -11.93 -11.19 -2.99
C LEU A 19 -10.60 -10.50 -2.68
N CYS A 20 -10.60 -9.49 -1.80
CA CYS A 20 -9.36 -8.85 -1.35
C CYS A 20 -8.46 -9.87 -0.63
N PHE A 21 -9.00 -10.72 0.24
CA PHE A 21 -8.22 -11.74 0.94
C PHE A 21 -7.71 -12.86 0.05
N ILE A 22 -8.47 -13.27 -0.97
CA ILE A 22 -7.95 -14.14 -2.03
C ILE A 22 -6.78 -13.45 -2.74
N GLY A 23 -6.91 -12.15 -3.04
CA GLY A 23 -5.81 -11.34 -3.54
C GLY A 23 -4.60 -11.35 -2.60
N VAL A 24 -4.79 -11.27 -1.28
CA VAL A 24 -3.70 -11.41 -0.30
C VAL A 24 -3.09 -12.81 -0.36
N ALA A 25 -3.86 -13.89 -0.50
CA ALA A 25 -3.27 -15.23 -0.61
C ALA A 25 -2.42 -15.38 -1.88
N LEU A 26 -2.86 -14.79 -2.99
CA LEU A 26 -2.17 -14.88 -4.28
C LEU A 26 -0.96 -13.93 -4.40
N PHE A 27 -1.04 -12.75 -3.79
CA PHE A 27 -0.05 -11.68 -3.93
C PHE A 27 0.64 -11.28 -2.61
N GLY A 28 0.29 -11.90 -1.49
CA GLY A 28 0.78 -11.56 -0.15
C GLY A 28 2.14 -12.13 0.19
N TRP A 29 2.67 -13.04 -0.63
CA TRP A 29 4.07 -13.46 -0.57
C TRP A 29 5.03 -12.38 -1.07
N LEU A 30 4.56 -11.33 -1.77
CA LEU A 30 5.38 -10.16 -2.04
C LEU A 30 5.43 -9.31 -0.75
N PRO A 31 6.58 -9.26 -0.05
CA PRO A 31 6.77 -8.27 1.02
C PRO A 31 6.89 -6.90 0.33
N GLY A 32 5.75 -6.24 0.14
CA GLY A 32 5.62 -5.06 -0.71
C GLY A 32 4.17 -4.57 -0.84
N PRO A 33 3.90 -3.59 -1.73
CA PRO A 33 2.66 -2.79 -1.79
C PRO A 33 1.39 -3.55 -2.19
N GLY A 34 1.45 -4.87 -2.42
CA GLY A 34 0.29 -5.68 -2.80
C GLY A 34 -0.46 -6.23 -1.59
N GLY A 35 0.19 -7.10 -0.81
CA GLY A 35 -0.49 -7.89 0.23
C GLY A 35 -1.03 -7.07 1.39
N ILE A 36 -0.22 -6.16 1.95
CA ILE A 36 -0.64 -5.38 3.13
C ILE A 36 -1.76 -4.38 2.76
N PRO A 37 -1.67 -3.61 1.66
CA PRO A 37 -2.78 -2.74 1.25
C PRO A 37 -4.05 -3.50 0.91
N LEU A 38 -3.97 -4.67 0.23
CA LEU A 38 -5.14 -5.53 -0.02
C LEU A 38 -5.76 -6.06 1.28
N LEU A 39 -4.93 -6.44 2.26
CA LEU A 39 -5.39 -6.88 3.57
C LEU A 39 -6.13 -5.74 4.30
N ILE A 40 -5.54 -4.54 4.31
CA ILE A 40 -6.16 -3.36 4.92
C ILE A 40 -7.45 -3.00 4.21
N LEU A 41 -7.49 -3.05 2.87
CA LEU A 41 -8.68 -2.80 2.08
C LEU A 41 -9.79 -3.80 2.42
N GLY A 42 -9.49 -5.10 2.45
CA GLY A 42 -10.44 -6.14 2.82
C GLY A 42 -10.97 -5.97 4.25
N LEU A 43 -10.09 -5.71 5.22
CA LEU A 43 -10.49 -5.40 6.59
C LEU A 43 -11.34 -4.13 6.69
N SER A 44 -11.03 -3.10 5.90
CA SER A 44 -11.80 -1.85 5.89
C SER A 44 -13.22 -2.04 5.34
N LEU A 45 -13.39 -2.95 4.37
CA LEU A 45 -14.71 -3.31 3.83
C LEU A 45 -15.54 -4.09 4.86
N LEU A 46 -14.92 -5.05 5.56
CA LEU A 46 -15.58 -5.81 6.64
C LEU A 46 -15.92 -4.94 7.85
N ALA A 47 -15.07 -3.98 8.20
CA ALA A 47 -15.28 -3.08 9.33
C ALA A 47 -16.57 -2.24 9.22
N VAL A 48 -17.14 -2.10 8.01
CA VAL A 48 -18.43 -1.41 7.81
C VAL A 48 -19.58 -2.14 8.51
N ASN A 49 -19.52 -3.46 8.61
CA ASN A 49 -20.61 -4.28 9.14
C ASN A 49 -20.20 -5.13 10.35
N HIS A 50 -18.91 -5.21 10.68
CA HIS A 50 -18.37 -6.12 11.68
C HIS A 50 -17.35 -5.47 12.62
N ASP A 51 -17.70 -5.31 13.90
CA ASP A 51 -16.86 -4.66 14.93
C ASP A 51 -15.51 -5.39 15.15
N TRP A 52 -15.46 -6.70 14.90
CA TRP A 52 -14.20 -7.43 15.02
C TRP A 52 -13.19 -6.96 13.98
N ALA A 53 -13.60 -6.68 12.75
CA ALA A 53 -12.71 -6.25 11.68
C ALA A 53 -12.12 -4.86 11.96
N GLU A 54 -12.90 -3.99 12.64
CA GLU A 54 -12.41 -2.71 13.14
C GLU A 54 -11.29 -2.88 14.18
N ARG A 55 -11.46 -3.78 15.17
CA ARG A 55 -10.40 -4.10 16.14
C ARG A 55 -9.12 -4.64 15.48
N TRP A 56 -9.26 -5.43 14.43
CA TRP A 56 -8.12 -5.91 13.65
C TRP A 56 -7.43 -4.78 12.88
N MET A 57 -8.18 -3.85 12.28
CA MET A 57 -7.59 -2.67 11.64
C MET A 57 -6.79 -1.82 12.63
N GLU A 58 -7.28 -1.61 13.85
CA GLU A 58 -6.53 -0.87 14.88
C GLU A 58 -5.20 -1.55 15.21
N THR A 59 -5.21 -2.87 15.32
CA THR A 59 -4.00 -3.68 15.53
C THR A 59 -3.01 -3.51 14.37
N VAL A 60 -3.50 -3.56 13.13
CA VAL A 60 -2.67 -3.37 11.92
C VAL A 60 -2.09 -1.96 11.87
N LYS A 61 -2.87 -0.92 12.20
CA LYS A 61 -2.38 0.46 12.29
C LYS A 61 -1.27 0.59 13.32
N TYR A 62 -1.46 0.06 14.53
CA TYR A 62 -0.46 0.11 15.59
C TYR A 62 0.84 -0.58 15.19
N LYS A 63 0.76 -1.82 14.69
CA LYS A 63 1.92 -2.58 14.22
C LYS A 63 2.60 -1.92 13.01
N GLY A 64 1.81 -1.36 12.09
CA GLY A 64 2.31 -0.67 10.90
C GLY A 64 3.15 0.56 11.24
N THR A 65 2.73 1.37 12.23
CA THR A 65 3.54 2.51 12.68
C THR A 65 4.86 2.08 13.33
N THR A 66 4.87 0.97 14.05
CA THR A 66 6.07 0.39 14.65
C THR A 66 7.03 -0.13 13.58
N LEU A 67 6.50 -0.84 12.58
CA LEU A 67 7.28 -1.33 11.44
C LEU A 67 7.89 -0.18 10.62
N LYS A 68 7.13 0.90 10.38
CA LYS A 68 7.63 2.10 9.68
C LYS A 68 8.81 2.72 10.40
N LYS A 69 8.76 2.83 11.75
CA LYS A 69 9.88 3.35 12.55
C LYS A 69 11.14 2.51 12.45
N TYR A 70 11.00 1.18 12.33
CA TYR A 70 12.13 0.26 12.18
C TYR A 70 12.73 0.28 10.77
N LEU A 71 11.87 0.27 9.73
CA LEU A 71 12.31 0.27 8.33
C LEU A 71 12.81 1.63 7.83
N PHE A 72 12.29 2.73 8.38
CA PHE A 72 12.64 4.09 7.96
C PHE A 72 12.99 4.94 9.20
N PRO A 73 14.16 4.70 9.82
CA PRO A 73 14.57 5.46 11.00
C PRO A 73 14.75 6.95 10.68
N SER A 74 14.54 7.82 11.67
CA SER A 74 14.50 9.28 11.50
C SER A 74 15.86 9.95 11.27
N SER A 75 16.94 9.17 11.21
CA SER A 75 18.30 9.69 10.99
C SER A 75 18.43 10.42 9.63
N PRO A 76 18.99 11.65 9.59
CA PRO A 76 19.15 12.42 8.36
C PRO A 76 19.93 11.68 7.27
N TRP A 77 20.98 10.96 7.66
CA TRP A 77 21.83 10.20 6.75
C TRP A 77 21.10 9.01 6.12
N VAL A 78 20.33 8.29 6.93
CA VAL A 78 19.54 7.15 6.44
C VAL A 78 18.45 7.62 5.49
N ARG A 79 17.81 8.75 5.79
CA ARG A 79 16.83 9.37 4.88
C ARG A 79 17.46 9.75 3.54
N LEU A 80 18.65 10.33 3.54
CA LEU A 80 19.35 10.67 2.31
C LEU A 80 19.73 9.42 1.52
N PHE A 81 20.18 8.37 2.20
CA PHE A 81 20.50 7.08 1.59
C PHE A 81 19.28 6.48 0.88
N TYR A 82 18.12 6.44 1.54
CA TYR A 82 16.87 5.98 0.90
C TYR A 82 16.45 6.85 -0.28
N ASP A 83 16.60 8.17 -0.18
CA ASP A 83 16.31 9.07 -1.30
C ASP A 83 17.21 8.78 -2.50
N PHE A 84 18.52 8.74 -2.30
CA PHE A 84 19.48 8.49 -3.37
C PHE A 84 19.31 7.08 -3.95
N GLY A 85 19.20 6.07 -3.09
CA GLY A 85 18.99 4.68 -3.50
C GLY A 85 17.70 4.50 -4.30
N SER A 86 16.61 5.15 -3.90
CA SER A 86 15.34 5.08 -4.64
C SER A 86 15.44 5.70 -6.04
N VAL A 87 16.14 6.82 -6.19
CA VAL A 87 16.37 7.46 -7.50
C VAL A 87 17.22 6.54 -8.39
N VAL A 88 18.29 5.95 -7.85
CA VAL A 88 19.15 5.00 -8.58
C VAL A 88 18.35 3.78 -9.04
N ILE A 89 17.49 3.22 -8.18
CA ILE A 89 16.62 2.08 -8.54
C ILE A 89 15.64 2.48 -9.67
N ILE A 90 15.03 3.65 -9.60
CA ILE A 90 14.10 4.14 -10.63
C ILE A 90 14.84 4.30 -11.97
N LEU A 91 15.99 4.97 -11.97
CA LEU A 91 16.79 5.17 -13.17
C LEU A 91 17.27 3.83 -13.75
N GLY A 92 17.68 2.89 -12.90
CA GLY A 92 18.02 1.54 -13.31
C GLY A 92 16.84 0.80 -13.92
N GLY A 93 15.64 0.92 -13.34
CA GLY A 93 14.43 0.31 -13.89
C GLY A 93 14.01 0.91 -15.24
N ILE A 94 14.15 2.23 -15.41
CA ILE A 94 13.93 2.92 -16.70
C ILE A 94 14.96 2.42 -17.72
N TYR A 95 16.23 2.35 -17.35
CA TYR A 95 17.28 1.84 -18.22
C TYR A 95 16.99 0.41 -18.69
N VAL A 96 16.56 -0.47 -17.77
CA VAL A 96 16.16 -1.85 -18.10
C VAL A 96 14.98 -1.86 -19.05
N LEU A 97 13.94 -1.04 -18.83
CA LEU A 97 12.78 -0.96 -19.73
C LEU A 97 13.15 -0.50 -21.15
N LEU A 98 14.08 0.44 -21.27
CA LEU A 98 14.48 0.99 -22.57
C LEU A 98 15.40 0.06 -23.36
N ASN A 99 16.18 -0.81 -22.69
CA ASN A 99 17.19 -1.64 -23.33
C ASN A 99 16.82 -3.14 -23.37
N SER A 100 15.61 -3.52 -22.98
CA SER A 100 15.22 -4.93 -22.90
C SER A 100 14.07 -5.28 -23.82
N ASP A 101 14.32 -6.16 -24.79
CA ASP A 101 13.29 -6.75 -25.65
C ASP A 101 12.53 -7.91 -24.97
N LYS A 102 13.11 -8.49 -23.92
CA LYS A 102 12.55 -9.65 -23.22
C LYS A 102 11.49 -9.22 -22.21
N ARG A 103 10.28 -9.77 -22.32
CA ARG A 103 9.14 -9.50 -21.41
C ARG A 103 9.48 -9.63 -19.92
N LEU A 104 10.31 -10.61 -19.55
CA LEU A 104 10.74 -10.80 -18.17
C LEU A 104 11.58 -9.63 -17.64
N LEU A 105 12.49 -9.10 -18.46
CA LEU A 105 13.31 -7.95 -18.07
C LEU A 105 12.47 -6.68 -17.99
N SER A 106 11.50 -6.51 -18.89
CA SER A 106 10.55 -5.38 -18.80
C SER A 106 9.71 -5.44 -17.51
N ALA A 107 9.30 -6.64 -17.08
CA ALA A 107 8.62 -6.82 -15.80
C ALA A 107 9.53 -6.45 -14.62
N VAL A 108 10.81 -6.86 -14.63
CA VAL A 108 11.79 -6.46 -13.62
C VAL A 108 11.96 -4.94 -13.58
N GLY A 109 12.10 -4.27 -14.74
CA GLY A 109 12.19 -2.82 -14.81
C GLY A 109 10.98 -2.12 -14.23
N THR A 110 9.77 -2.64 -14.49
CA THR A 110 8.51 -2.12 -13.92
C THR A 110 8.46 -2.28 -12.41
N ILE A 111 8.89 -3.43 -11.88
CA ILE A 111 8.97 -3.69 -10.44
C ILE A 111 9.97 -2.74 -9.78
N MET A 112 11.15 -2.53 -10.39
CA MET A 112 12.17 -1.61 -9.89
C MET A 112 11.63 -0.19 -9.78
N ILE A 113 10.99 0.33 -10.84
CA ILE A 113 10.41 1.68 -10.83
C ILE A 113 9.35 1.80 -9.75
N THR A 114 8.42 0.84 -9.68
CA THR A 114 7.33 0.86 -8.69
C THR A 114 7.89 0.82 -7.27
N PHE A 115 8.86 -0.06 -7.01
CA PHE A 115 9.49 -0.20 -5.70
C PHE A 115 10.30 1.03 -5.30
N GLY A 116 11.07 1.60 -6.23
CA GLY A 116 11.81 2.85 -6.02
C GLY A 116 10.87 4.01 -5.70
N LEU A 117 9.75 4.16 -6.43
CA LEU A 117 8.74 5.17 -6.13
C LEU A 117 8.13 4.98 -4.74
N VAL A 118 7.82 3.74 -4.36
CA VAL A 118 7.31 3.43 -3.02
C VAL A 118 8.32 3.83 -1.94
N ILE A 119 9.59 3.44 -2.06
CA ILE A 119 10.63 3.84 -1.10
C ILE A 119 10.73 5.36 -1.03
N PHE A 120 10.77 6.04 -2.17
CA PHE A 120 10.88 7.50 -2.24
C PHE A 120 9.68 8.19 -1.55
N LEU A 121 8.45 7.73 -1.78
CA LEU A 121 7.25 8.33 -1.21
C LEU A 121 7.06 8.01 0.28
N PHE A 122 7.44 6.81 0.72
CA PHE A 122 7.38 6.43 2.13
C PHE A 122 8.47 7.12 2.97
N ASN A 123 9.62 7.43 2.37
CA ASN A 123 10.66 8.17 3.03
C ASN A 123 10.23 9.62 3.34
N ARG A 124 10.69 10.14 4.49
CA ARG A 124 10.39 11.51 4.99
C ARG A 124 8.90 11.87 5.10
N ASP A 125 8.03 10.87 5.25
CA ASP A 125 6.58 11.07 5.40
C ASP A 125 5.97 11.86 4.23
N ARG A 126 6.54 11.74 3.01
CA ARG A 126 6.06 12.49 1.85
C ARG A 126 4.62 12.13 1.51
N PHE A 127 4.24 10.86 1.68
CA PHE A 127 2.86 10.42 1.51
C PHE A 127 1.89 11.18 2.44
N ASP A 128 2.26 11.33 3.72
CA ASP A 128 1.44 12.04 4.71
C ASP A 128 1.31 13.53 4.35
N LYS A 129 2.38 14.15 3.85
CA LYS A 129 2.35 15.54 3.35
C LYS A 129 1.45 15.71 2.14
N ILE A 130 1.52 14.78 1.18
CA ILE A 130 0.68 14.80 -0.02
C ILE A 130 -0.79 14.62 0.38
N ALA A 131 -1.10 13.65 1.24
CA ALA A 131 -2.46 13.41 1.73
C ALA A 131 -3.00 14.65 2.48
N ALA A 132 -2.17 15.35 3.25
CA ALA A 132 -2.56 16.58 3.93
C ALA A 132 -2.95 17.71 2.96
N LEU A 133 -2.30 17.82 1.80
CA LEU A 133 -2.67 18.80 0.76
C LEU A 133 -4.09 18.56 0.25
N PHE A 134 -4.45 17.30 -0.03
CA PHE A 134 -5.79 16.94 -0.47
C PHE A 134 -6.85 17.18 0.61
N LYS A 135 -6.52 16.94 1.88
CA LYS A 135 -7.43 17.17 3.01
C LYS A 135 -7.68 18.65 3.29
N SER A 136 -6.69 19.52 3.02
CA SER A 136 -6.88 20.97 3.15
C SER A 136 -7.84 21.53 2.09
N LYS A 137 -7.88 20.89 0.91
CA LYS A 137 -8.72 21.29 -0.22
C LYS A 137 -10.18 20.81 -0.09
N SER A 138 -10.46 19.90 0.85
CA SER A 138 -11.80 19.33 1.09
C SER A 138 -12.55 19.94 2.27
N LYS A 139 -11.97 20.93 2.96
CA LYS A 139 -12.74 21.77 3.88
C LYS A 139 -13.41 22.88 3.04
N PRO A 140 -14.75 22.95 3.00
CA PRO A 140 -15.45 24.10 2.44
C PRO A 140 -15.12 25.38 3.22
#